data_AF-A0A9E2V4C9-F1
#
_entry.id   AF-A0A9E2V4C9-F1
#
_cell.length_a   1.000
_cell.length_b   1.000
_cell.length_c   1.000
_cell.angle_alpha   90.00
_cell.angle_beta   90.00
_cell.angle_gamma   90.00
#
_symmetry.space_group_name_H-M   'P 1'
#
loop_
_entity.id
_entity.type
_entity.pdbx_description
1 polymer ?
#
loop_
_entity_poly.entity_id
_entity_poly.type
_entity_poly.pdbx_seq_one_letter_code
_entity_poly.pdbx_strand_id
1 'polypeptide(L)'
;MSIQSPAGNPAVMSAVGRAIEQAPGWRVLHDVRWPGHPQARLAHVAVGPGGVVVVLEDGPGLHEGVRDARAENLSCATAAVTALLGPAHRRSVRGLHAVERRSGEPTRAALVLADLLPEVLASLPEVLTPVETVVVAAHLRVELDPTGAARRVARVPRPAPAAEPGAAEAGPSPARRRWWLLGPGRLTALLLVAGLAVPWAVGAVTHTL
;
A
#
# COMPACT_ATOMS: atom_id res chain seq x y z
N MET A 1 32.87 -18.79 -23.19
CA MET A 1 32.53 -17.83 -22.11
C MET A 1 31.07 -17.46 -22.30
N SER A 2 30.15 -18.25 -21.74
CA SER A 2 28.70 -18.03 -21.91
C SER A 2 28.21 -17.11 -20.81
N ILE A 3 27.76 -15.92 -21.20
CA ILE A 3 27.05 -15.00 -20.32
C ILE A 3 25.61 -15.52 -20.23
N GLN A 4 25.33 -16.30 -19.19
CA GLN A 4 23.95 -16.63 -18.83
C GLN A 4 23.26 -15.35 -18.37
N SER A 5 22.31 -14.87 -19.16
CA SER A 5 21.31 -13.90 -18.70
C SER A 5 20.47 -14.57 -17.61
N PRO A 6 20.31 -13.97 -16.41
CA PRO A 6 19.40 -14.47 -15.39
C PRO A 6 17.98 -14.02 -15.75
N ALA A 7 17.42 -14.58 -16.82
CA ALA A 7 15.98 -14.61 -16.98
C ALA A 7 15.49 -15.60 -15.91
N GLY A 8 15.08 -15.05 -14.76
CA GLY A 8 14.48 -15.80 -13.67
C GLY A 8 13.39 -16.72 -14.21
N ASN A 9 13.49 -17.99 -13.83
CA ASN A 9 12.54 -19.04 -14.16
C ASN A 9 11.10 -18.52 -13.92
N PRO A 10 10.15 -18.65 -14.87
CA PRO A 10 8.77 -18.21 -14.64
C PRO A 10 8.16 -18.92 -13.42
N ALA A 11 8.04 -18.13 -12.35
CA ALA A 11 7.27 -18.30 -11.12
C ALA A 11 6.93 -19.75 -10.72
N VAL A 12 7.91 -20.49 -10.18
CA VAL A 12 7.58 -21.43 -9.12
C VAL A 12 7.09 -20.57 -7.96
N MET A 13 5.78 -20.62 -7.67
CA MET A 13 5.21 -19.91 -6.52
C MET A 13 6.05 -20.22 -5.28
N SER A 14 6.51 -19.19 -4.56
CA SER A 14 7.35 -19.39 -3.38
C SER A 14 6.58 -20.13 -2.28
N ALA A 15 7.31 -20.76 -1.35
CA ALA A 15 6.68 -21.42 -0.19
C ALA A 15 5.84 -20.42 0.63
N VAL A 16 6.32 -19.18 0.76
CA VAL A 16 5.61 -18.07 1.40
C VAL A 16 4.34 -17.72 0.63
N GLY A 17 4.40 -17.59 -0.70
CA GLY A 17 3.21 -17.32 -1.52
C GLY A 17 2.13 -18.38 -1.32
N ARG A 18 2.51 -19.66 -1.35
CA ARG A 18 1.60 -20.79 -1.07
C ARG A 18 1.02 -20.73 0.35
N ALA A 19 1.83 -20.38 1.34
CA ALA A 19 1.36 -20.28 2.73
C ALA A 19 0.28 -19.19 2.86
N ILE A 20 0.48 -18.02 2.25
CA ILE A 20 -0.52 -16.93 2.31
C ILE A 20 -1.84 -17.36 1.63
N GLU A 21 -1.78 -18.07 0.50
CA GLU A 21 -2.99 -18.56 -0.18
C GLU A 21 -3.82 -19.55 0.66
N GLN A 22 -3.20 -20.23 1.63
CA GLN A 22 -3.88 -21.12 2.55
C GLN A 22 -4.60 -20.38 3.68
N ALA A 23 -4.37 -19.07 3.86
CA ALA A 23 -5.01 -18.27 4.89
C ALA A 23 -6.46 -17.90 4.48
N PRO A 24 -7.49 -18.39 5.19
CA PRO A 24 -8.88 -18.12 4.82
C PRO A 24 -9.23 -16.63 4.84
N GLY A 25 -9.96 -16.17 3.81
CA GLY A 25 -10.38 -14.76 3.69
C GLY A 25 -9.30 -13.81 3.16
N TRP A 26 -8.07 -14.30 2.95
CA TRP A 26 -6.98 -13.50 2.36
C TRP A 26 -6.91 -13.67 0.85
N ARG A 27 -6.53 -12.58 0.17
CA ARG A 27 -6.27 -12.51 -1.27
C ARG A 27 -4.83 -12.07 -1.47
N VAL A 28 -4.11 -12.71 -2.37
CA VAL A 28 -2.68 -12.44 -2.58
C VAL A 28 -2.43 -11.85 -3.95
N LEU A 29 -1.62 -10.79 -3.98
CA LEU A 29 -1.04 -10.22 -5.19
C LEU A 29 0.44 -10.60 -5.21
N HIS A 30 0.80 -11.52 -6.10
CA HIS A 30 2.16 -12.01 -6.25
C HIS A 30 2.97 -11.14 -7.21
N ASP A 31 4.26 -11.01 -6.93
CA ASP A 31 5.27 -10.49 -7.86
C ASP A 31 4.87 -9.13 -8.45
N VAL A 32 4.37 -8.24 -7.59
CA VAL A 32 3.83 -6.95 -8.01
C VAL A 32 4.92 -5.89 -8.08
N ARG A 33 4.68 -4.79 -8.81
CA ARG A 33 5.65 -3.70 -8.89
C ARG A 33 5.84 -3.04 -7.51
N TRP A 34 7.08 -2.66 -7.18
CA TRP A 34 7.33 -1.76 -6.06
C TRP A 34 7.08 -0.30 -6.48
N PRO A 35 6.09 0.41 -5.92
CA PRO A 35 5.82 1.80 -6.25
C PRO A 35 7.04 2.69 -5.96
N GLY A 36 7.45 3.51 -6.93
CA GLY A 36 8.64 4.37 -6.82
C GLY A 36 9.96 3.68 -7.19
N HIS A 37 9.99 2.34 -7.34
CA HIS A 37 11.20 1.58 -7.67
C HIS A 37 10.97 0.77 -8.96
N PRO A 38 11.20 1.35 -10.15
CA PRO A 38 10.80 0.75 -11.44
C PRO A 38 11.46 -0.59 -11.77
N GLN A 39 12.63 -0.86 -11.18
CA GLN A 39 13.37 -2.10 -11.37
C GLN A 39 13.15 -3.13 -10.25
N ALA A 40 12.41 -2.76 -9.19
CA ALA A 40 12.17 -3.62 -8.04
C ALA A 40 10.72 -4.12 -8.00
N ARG A 41 10.54 -5.30 -7.43
CA ARG A 41 9.24 -5.96 -7.27
C ARG A 41 9.03 -6.35 -5.82
N LEU A 42 7.78 -6.29 -5.38
CA LEU A 42 7.36 -6.81 -4.10
C LEU A 42 6.98 -8.28 -4.29
N ALA A 43 7.48 -9.15 -3.40
CA ALA A 43 7.21 -10.57 -3.48
C ALA A 43 5.69 -10.84 -3.36
N HIS A 44 5.06 -10.36 -2.27
CA HIS A 44 3.62 -10.50 -2.08
C HIS A 44 2.99 -9.30 -1.38
N VAL A 45 1.75 -9.01 -1.76
CA VAL A 45 0.84 -8.15 -0.99
C VAL A 45 -0.42 -8.95 -0.70
N ALA A 46 -0.69 -9.22 0.57
CA ALA A 46 -1.88 -9.91 1.03
C ALA A 46 -2.95 -8.91 1.51
N VAL A 47 -4.21 -9.16 1.18
CA VAL A 47 -5.36 -8.35 1.58
C VAL A 47 -6.43 -9.25 2.16
N GLY A 48 -6.83 -9.02 3.41
CA GLY A 48 -7.81 -9.84 4.11
C GLY A 48 -8.45 -9.10 5.28
N PRO A 49 -9.20 -9.81 6.15
CA PRO A 49 -9.90 -9.21 7.28
C PRO A 49 -8.98 -8.39 8.19
N GLY A 50 -7.74 -8.84 8.37
CA GLY A 50 -6.70 -8.17 9.15
C GLY A 50 -6.09 -6.91 8.52
N GLY A 51 -6.49 -6.54 7.29
CA GLY A 51 -5.97 -5.39 6.58
C GLY A 51 -5.13 -5.75 5.35
N VAL A 52 -4.09 -4.95 5.10
CA VAL A 52 -3.13 -5.14 4.01
C VAL A 52 -1.77 -5.49 4.62
N VAL A 53 -1.18 -6.60 4.17
CA VAL A 53 0.12 -7.07 4.64
C VAL A 53 1.09 -7.12 3.46
N VAL A 54 2.14 -6.31 3.52
CA VAL A 54 3.26 -6.37 2.59
C VAL A 54 4.23 -7.44 3.10
N VAL A 55 4.46 -8.48 2.30
CA VAL A 55 5.36 -9.58 2.66
C VAL A 55 6.57 -9.53 1.76
N LEU A 56 7.73 -9.30 2.38
CA LEU A 56 9.03 -9.46 1.72
C LEU A 56 9.59 -10.85 2.03
N GLU A 57 10.35 -11.38 1.09
CA GLU A 57 11.11 -12.61 1.24
C GLU A 57 12.59 -12.29 1.04
N ASP A 58 13.47 -13.12 1.59
CA ASP A 58 14.90 -13.04 1.27
C ASP A 58 15.11 -13.35 -0.23
N GLY A 59 15.72 -12.42 -0.97
CA GLY A 59 15.96 -12.56 -2.41
C GLY A 59 16.92 -11.50 -2.97
N PRO A 60 17.49 -11.71 -4.17
CA PRO A 60 18.40 -10.75 -4.80
C PRO A 60 17.66 -9.46 -5.16
N GLY A 61 18.25 -8.30 -4.83
CA GLY A 61 17.69 -6.98 -5.15
C GLY A 61 17.13 -6.20 -3.95
N LEU A 62 17.19 -6.76 -2.74
CA LEU A 62 17.11 -5.99 -1.51
C LEU A 62 18.44 -5.26 -1.29
N HIS A 63 18.42 -3.98 -0.89
CA HIS A 63 19.63 -3.14 -0.74
C HIS A 63 20.77 -3.82 0.05
N GLU A 64 21.64 -4.53 -0.66
CA GLU A 64 22.74 -5.30 -0.07
C GLU A 64 23.85 -4.31 0.34
N GLY A 65 24.35 -4.42 1.57
CA GLY A 65 25.39 -3.53 2.10
C GLY A 65 24.91 -2.37 2.98
N VAL A 66 23.61 -2.25 3.25
CA VAL A 66 23.09 -1.32 4.28
C VAL A 66 22.91 -2.06 5.61
N ARG A 67 23.29 -1.43 6.73
CA ARG A 67 23.05 -1.98 8.07
C ARG A 67 21.54 -2.12 8.28
N ASP A 68 21.08 -3.34 8.52
CA ASP A 68 19.65 -3.69 8.68
C ASP A 68 18.77 -3.40 7.44
N ALA A 69 19.33 -3.66 6.25
CA ALA A 69 18.64 -3.54 4.97
C ALA A 69 17.25 -4.20 4.94
N ARG A 70 17.04 -5.31 5.66
CA ARG A 70 15.72 -5.96 5.74
C ARG A 70 14.67 -5.02 6.32
N ALA A 71 14.96 -4.37 7.45
CA ALA A 71 14.03 -3.47 8.11
C ALA A 71 13.75 -2.23 7.25
N GLU A 72 14.78 -1.67 6.62
CA GLU A 72 14.63 -0.51 5.74
C GLU A 72 13.81 -0.83 4.50
N ASN A 73 14.12 -1.94 3.81
CA ASN A 73 13.35 -2.39 2.65
C ASN A 73 11.89 -2.63 3.02
N LEU A 74 11.64 -3.30 4.15
CA LEU A 74 10.28 -3.57 4.63
C LEU A 74 9.53 -2.27 4.93
N SER A 75 10.18 -1.33 5.61
CA SER A 75 9.60 -0.01 5.92
C SER A 75 9.25 0.77 4.65
N CYS A 76 10.18 0.85 3.69
CA CYS A 76 9.98 1.54 2.42
C CYS A 76 8.87 0.89 1.57
N ALA A 77 8.85 -0.44 1.48
CA ALA A 77 7.81 -1.17 0.76
C ALA A 77 6.43 -0.96 1.40
N THR A 78 6.36 -1.05 2.73
CA THR A 78 5.11 -0.83 3.49
C THR A 78 4.60 0.60 3.31
N ALA A 79 5.48 1.60 3.39
CA ALA A 79 5.14 3.00 3.18
C ALA A 79 4.65 3.26 1.74
N ALA A 80 5.30 2.66 0.74
CA ALA A 80 4.91 2.77 -0.66
C ALA A 80 3.50 2.22 -0.91
N VAL A 81 3.17 1.04 -0.37
CA VAL A 81 1.81 0.47 -0.47
C VAL A 81 0.79 1.31 0.32
N THR A 82 1.16 1.80 1.51
CA THR A 82 0.31 2.68 2.32
C THR A 82 -0.08 3.95 1.57
N ALA A 83 0.84 4.53 0.79
CA ALA A 83 0.60 5.74 0.01
C ALA A 83 -0.45 5.56 -1.11
N LEU A 84 -0.67 4.32 -1.57
CA LEU A 84 -1.67 4.00 -2.59
C LEU A 84 -3.11 3.94 -2.04
N LEU A 85 -3.25 3.89 -0.71
CA LEU A 85 -4.54 3.74 -0.07
C LEU A 85 -5.12 5.09 0.39
N GLY A 86 -6.45 5.19 0.33
CA GLY A 86 -7.20 6.30 0.89
C GLY A 86 -7.00 6.39 2.42
N PRO A 87 -7.16 7.58 3.04
CA PRO A 87 -6.83 7.81 4.45
C PRO A 87 -7.46 6.81 5.44
N ALA A 88 -8.68 6.33 5.16
CA ALA A 88 -9.39 5.36 6.01
C ALA A 88 -8.64 4.02 6.17
N HIS A 89 -7.91 3.58 5.13
CA HIS A 89 -7.25 2.26 5.11
C HIS A 89 -5.73 2.33 5.39
N ARG A 90 -5.17 3.52 5.62
CA ARG A 90 -3.71 3.64 5.83
C ARG A 90 -3.23 2.99 7.12
N ARG A 91 -4.09 2.94 8.14
CA ARG A 91 -3.76 2.32 9.44
C ARG A 91 -3.85 0.80 9.44
N SER A 92 -4.43 0.20 8.40
CA SER A 92 -4.56 -1.25 8.26
C SER A 92 -3.39 -1.89 7.50
N VAL A 93 -2.33 -1.14 7.19
CA VAL A 93 -1.17 -1.65 6.44
C VAL A 93 -0.06 -2.05 7.40
N ARG A 94 0.48 -3.26 7.23
CA ARG A 94 1.59 -3.81 8.03
C ARG A 94 2.64 -4.44 7.11
N GLY A 95 3.90 -4.40 7.51
CA GLY A 95 4.98 -5.12 6.84
C GLY A 95 5.41 -6.35 7.63
N LEU A 96 5.59 -7.48 6.94
CA LEU A 96 6.22 -8.69 7.48
C LEU A 96 7.39 -9.11 6.58
N HIS A 97 8.46 -9.60 7.18
CA HIS A 97 9.55 -10.24 6.46
C HIS A 97 9.47 -11.75 6.68
N ALA A 98 9.07 -12.48 5.65
CA ALA A 98 8.97 -13.93 5.69
C ALA A 98 10.35 -14.56 5.46
N VAL A 99 10.70 -15.53 6.30
CA VAL A 99 11.96 -16.28 6.20
C VAL A 99 11.68 -17.78 6.28
N GLU A 100 12.45 -18.59 5.54
CA GLU A 100 12.37 -20.06 5.67
C GLU A 100 13.06 -20.54 6.95
N ARG A 101 14.10 -19.83 7.38
CA ARG A 101 14.84 -20.08 8.62
C ARG A 101 15.30 -18.76 9.20
N ARG A 102 15.22 -18.61 10.53
CA ARG A 102 15.81 -17.44 11.19
C ARG A 102 17.32 -17.44 11.00
N SER A 103 17.86 -16.36 10.44
CA SER A 103 19.29 -16.08 10.48
C SER A 103 19.70 -15.64 11.88
N GLY A 104 20.94 -15.94 12.29
CA GLY A 104 21.53 -15.37 13.51
C GLY A 104 21.86 -13.87 13.40
N GLU A 105 21.78 -13.31 12.18
CA GLU A 105 22.00 -11.88 11.93
C GLU A 105 20.94 -11.02 12.63
N PRO A 106 21.35 -10.03 13.44
CA PRO A 106 20.42 -9.13 14.10
C PRO A 106 19.69 -8.24 13.09
N THR A 107 18.37 -8.16 13.21
CA THR A 107 17.52 -7.30 12.38
C THR A 107 16.37 -6.72 13.21
N ARG A 108 15.92 -5.52 12.84
CA ARG A 108 14.72 -4.89 13.43
C ARG A 108 13.44 -5.20 12.66
N ALA A 109 13.53 -5.91 11.53
CA ALA A 109 12.37 -6.35 10.78
C ALA A 109 11.56 -7.37 11.59
N ALA A 110 10.22 -7.30 11.52
CA ALA A 110 9.36 -8.34 12.07
C ALA A 110 9.49 -9.61 11.21
N LEU A 111 10.30 -10.57 11.70
CA LEU A 111 10.53 -11.84 11.02
C LEU A 111 9.41 -12.85 11.34
N VAL A 112 8.87 -13.47 10.30
CA VAL A 112 7.86 -14.54 10.40
C VAL A 112 8.35 -15.75 9.63
N LEU A 113 8.26 -16.94 10.23
CA LEU A 113 8.55 -18.17 9.49
C LEU A 113 7.47 -18.43 8.46
N ALA A 114 7.85 -18.84 7.25
CA ALA A 114 6.94 -19.04 6.12
C ALA A 114 5.72 -19.93 6.46
N ASP A 115 5.94 -20.99 7.23
CA ASP A 115 4.92 -21.95 7.69
C ASP A 115 3.95 -21.39 8.74
N LEU A 116 4.36 -20.36 9.48
CA LEU A 116 3.53 -19.68 10.48
C LEU A 116 2.73 -18.49 9.91
N LEU A 117 2.95 -18.11 8.65
CA LEU A 117 2.21 -17.00 8.04
C LEU A 117 0.69 -17.16 8.12
N PRO A 118 0.08 -18.32 7.82
CA PRO A 118 -1.37 -18.47 7.88
C PRO A 118 -1.94 -18.18 9.28
N GLU A 119 -1.26 -18.67 10.32
CA GLU A 119 -1.64 -18.46 11.72
C GLU A 119 -1.49 -16.99 12.12
N VAL A 120 -0.38 -16.36 11.75
CA VAL A 120 -0.15 -14.92 11.99
C VAL A 120 -1.25 -14.10 11.33
N LEU A 121 -1.57 -14.37 10.07
CA LEU A 121 -2.61 -13.65 9.32
C LEU A 121 -4.00 -13.85 9.93
N ALA A 122 -4.32 -15.07 10.39
CA ALA A 122 -5.58 -15.37 11.07
C ALA A 122 -5.71 -14.70 12.45
N SER A 123 -4.58 -14.42 13.12
CA SER A 123 -4.56 -13.77 14.43
C SER A 123 -4.73 -12.25 14.40
N LEU A 124 -4.68 -11.63 13.21
CA LEU A 124 -4.81 -10.18 13.06
C LEU A 124 -6.24 -9.72 13.37
N PRO A 125 -6.43 -8.61 14.10
CA PRO A 125 -7.76 -8.06 14.36
C PRO A 125 -8.48 -7.72 13.07
N GLU A 126 -9.77 -8.05 12.96
CA GLU A 126 -10.58 -7.67 11.82
C GLU A 126 -10.73 -6.15 11.74
N VAL A 127 -10.24 -5.57 10.64
CA VAL A 127 -10.28 -4.14 10.35
C VAL A 127 -10.89 -3.84 8.98
N LEU A 128 -11.01 -4.84 8.11
CA LEU A 128 -11.71 -4.74 6.82
C LEU A 128 -12.90 -5.69 6.81
N THR A 129 -14.05 -5.18 6.38
CA THR A 129 -15.20 -6.02 6.04
C THR A 129 -14.91 -6.88 4.79
N PRO A 130 -15.71 -7.93 4.52
CA PRO A 130 -15.55 -8.73 3.30
C PRO A 130 -15.67 -7.89 2.02
N VAL A 131 -16.54 -6.88 2.00
CA VAL A 131 -16.72 -5.99 0.84
C VAL A 131 -15.50 -5.08 0.67
N GLU A 132 -15.00 -4.47 1.76
CA GLU A 132 -13.81 -3.64 1.72
C GLU A 132 -12.58 -4.45 1.28
N THR A 133 -12.46 -5.70 1.73
CA THR A 133 -11.37 -6.60 1.31
C THR A 133 -11.34 -6.77 -0.21
N VAL A 134 -12.51 -6.97 -0.85
CA VAL A 134 -12.63 -7.10 -2.31
C VAL A 134 -12.26 -5.78 -3.00
N VAL A 135 -12.79 -4.65 -2.51
CA VAL A 135 -12.55 -3.32 -3.11
C VAL A 135 -11.08 -2.93 -3.00
N VAL A 136 -10.46 -3.09 -1.83
CA VAL A 136 -9.05 -2.78 -1.59
C VAL A 136 -8.14 -3.69 -2.43
N ALA A 137 -8.44 -4.99 -2.50
CA ALA A 137 -7.66 -5.91 -3.33
C ALA A 137 -7.75 -5.56 -4.82
N ALA A 138 -8.93 -5.23 -5.33
CA ALA A 138 -9.11 -4.81 -6.72
C ALA A 138 -8.37 -3.50 -7.03
N HIS A 139 -8.45 -2.52 -6.13
CA HIS A 139 -7.72 -1.25 -6.23
C HIS A 139 -6.20 -1.48 -6.28
N LEU A 140 -5.65 -2.21 -5.30
CA LEU A 140 -4.22 -2.50 -5.24
C LEU A 140 -3.75 -3.30 -6.45
N ARG A 141 -4.56 -4.21 -6.99
CA ARG A 141 -4.21 -4.93 -8.22
C ARG A 141 -4.00 -3.97 -9.39
N VAL A 142 -4.83 -2.95 -9.54
CA VAL A 142 -4.68 -1.94 -10.61
C VAL A 142 -3.48 -1.02 -10.37
N GLU A 143 -3.26 -0.60 -9.13
CA GLU A 143 -2.14 0.29 -8.78
C GLU A 143 -0.77 -0.38 -8.91
N LEU A 144 -0.70 -1.66 -8.52
CA LEU A 144 0.53 -2.43 -8.47
C LEU A 144 0.78 -3.25 -9.74
N ASP A 145 -0.17 -3.25 -10.68
CA ASP A 145 -0.01 -3.87 -11.99
C ASP A 145 1.13 -3.21 -12.76
N PRO A 146 2.14 -3.98 -13.23
CA PRO A 146 3.23 -3.45 -14.04
C PRO A 146 2.75 -2.66 -15.27
N THR A 147 1.60 -3.01 -15.85
CA THR A 147 1.07 -2.36 -17.06
C THR A 147 0.30 -1.06 -16.77
N GLY A 148 -0.41 -0.97 -15.64
CA GLY A 148 -1.22 0.19 -15.25
C GLY A 148 -0.42 1.46 -14.94
N ALA A 149 0.79 1.35 -14.39
CA ALA A 149 1.62 2.48 -13.98
C ALA A 149 2.34 3.19 -15.15
N ALA A 150 2.69 2.47 -16.22
CA ALA A 150 3.25 3.08 -17.44
C ALA A 150 2.29 4.13 -18.02
N ARG A 151 0.98 3.87 -17.92
CA ARG A 151 -0.08 4.79 -18.35
C ARG A 151 -0.19 6.05 -17.49
N ARG A 152 0.24 6.01 -16.22
CA ARG A 152 0.24 7.14 -15.28
C ARG A 152 1.47 8.02 -15.42
N VAL A 153 2.65 7.42 -15.58
CA VAL A 153 3.88 8.17 -15.90
C VAL A 153 3.74 8.89 -17.25
N ALA A 154 3.08 8.25 -18.23
CA ALA A 154 2.72 8.89 -19.50
C ALA A 154 1.71 10.05 -19.36
N ARG A 155 1.01 10.16 -18.22
CA ARG A 155 -0.01 11.19 -17.97
C ARG A 155 0.47 12.35 -17.11
N VAL A 156 1.72 12.33 -16.63
CA VAL A 156 2.33 13.54 -16.07
C VAL A 156 2.45 14.53 -17.22
N PRO A 157 1.77 15.70 -17.19
CA PRO A 157 1.97 16.71 -18.21
C PRO A 157 3.45 17.06 -18.21
N ARG A 158 4.14 16.79 -19.32
CA ARG A 158 5.48 17.32 -19.53
C ARG A 158 5.39 18.82 -19.28
N PRO A 159 6.16 19.40 -18.33
CA PRO A 159 6.16 20.85 -18.18
C PRO A 159 6.48 21.44 -19.55
N ALA A 160 5.57 22.29 -20.04
CA ALA A 160 5.80 23.02 -21.26
C ALA A 160 7.16 23.71 -21.13
N PRO A 161 8.04 23.64 -22.15
CA PRO A 161 9.31 24.35 -22.10
C PRO A 161 9.01 25.81 -21.74
N ALA A 162 9.65 26.29 -20.67
CA ALA A 162 9.52 27.67 -20.25
C ALA A 162 9.88 28.55 -21.45
N ALA A 163 8.97 29.45 -21.81
CA ALA A 163 9.26 30.48 -22.80
C ALA A 163 10.50 31.25 -22.32
N GLU A 164 11.53 31.30 -23.16
CA GLU A 164 12.76 32.00 -22.82
C GLU A 164 12.49 33.50 -22.56
N PRO A 165 13.14 34.09 -21.54
CA PRO A 165 12.99 35.51 -21.25
C PRO A 165 13.86 36.32 -22.22
N GLY A 166 13.25 36.96 -23.21
CA GLY A 166 14.01 37.83 -24.10
C GLY A 166 13.24 38.49 -25.24
N ALA A 167 12.31 39.40 -24.92
CA ALA A 167 12.05 40.61 -25.72
C ALA A 167 11.09 41.51 -24.95
N ALA A 168 11.65 42.53 -24.32
CA ALA A 168 10.90 43.65 -23.80
C ALA A 168 10.31 44.44 -24.98
N GLU A 169 8.99 44.61 -25.01
CA GLU A 169 8.42 45.87 -25.44
C GLU A 169 7.38 46.33 -24.42
N ALA A 170 7.63 47.54 -23.93
CA ALA A 170 6.84 48.25 -22.95
C ALA A 170 5.58 48.82 -23.62
N GLY A 171 4.44 48.65 -22.96
CA GLY A 171 3.20 49.34 -23.30
C GLY A 171 2.34 49.51 -22.04
N PRO A 172 1.75 50.70 -21.81
CA PRO A 172 1.40 51.15 -20.47
C PRO A 172 0.12 50.52 -19.92
N SER A 173 0.18 50.26 -18.62
CA SER A 173 -0.97 50.00 -17.75
C SER A 173 -1.94 51.18 -17.75
N PRO A 174 -3.25 50.90 -17.71
CA PRO A 174 -4.10 51.67 -16.82
C PRO A 174 -4.78 50.75 -15.79
N ALA A 175 -4.64 51.18 -14.56
CA ALA A 175 -5.35 50.74 -13.37
C ALA A 175 -6.81 50.36 -13.63
N ARG A 176 -7.28 49.28 -12.99
CA ARG A 176 -8.47 49.36 -12.12
C ARG A 176 -8.68 48.08 -11.29
N ARG A 177 -8.72 48.33 -9.98
CA ARG A 177 -9.71 47.83 -9.00
C ARG A 177 -9.63 46.36 -8.56
N ARG A 178 -8.99 46.20 -7.39
CA ARG A 178 -9.55 45.50 -6.21
C ARG A 178 -11.08 45.48 -6.23
N TRP A 179 -11.70 44.29 -6.17
CA TRP A 179 -13.05 44.03 -5.69
C TRP A 179 -13.24 42.52 -5.37
N TRP A 180 -13.41 42.21 -4.07
CA TRP A 180 -14.26 41.17 -3.45
C TRP A 180 -14.15 39.71 -3.95
N LEU A 181 -13.69 38.76 -3.12
CA LEU A 181 -14.51 37.91 -2.23
C LEU A 181 -15.50 37.00 -2.98
N LEU A 182 -15.53 35.74 -2.55
CA LEU A 182 -16.46 34.64 -2.89
C LEU A 182 -16.04 33.78 -4.11
N GLY A 183 -16.00 32.46 -4.04
CA GLY A 183 -16.61 31.62 -3.03
C GLY A 183 -16.13 30.16 -2.97
N PRO A 184 -16.50 29.48 -1.88
CA PRO A 184 -16.34 28.05 -1.66
C PRO A 184 -17.46 27.26 -2.37
N GLY A 185 -17.21 25.98 -2.59
CA GLY A 185 -18.28 24.98 -2.70
C GLY A 185 -18.49 24.37 -4.08
N ARG A 186 -18.49 23.02 -4.07
CA ARG A 186 -19.21 22.02 -4.89
C ARG A 186 -18.29 20.80 -5.00
N LEU A 187 -18.55 19.65 -4.38
CA LEU A 187 -19.83 18.95 -4.26
C LEU A 187 -19.90 18.09 -3.00
N THR A 188 -20.93 18.35 -2.22
CA THR A 188 -21.55 17.43 -1.27
C THR A 188 -22.68 16.71 -2.02
N ALA A 189 -22.70 15.38 -1.96
CA ALA A 189 -23.88 14.54 -2.18
C ALA A 189 -23.73 13.39 -1.16
N LEU A 190 -24.25 13.48 0.06
CA LEU A 190 -25.66 13.47 0.49
C LEU A 190 -26.33 12.13 0.19
N LEU A 191 -26.23 11.22 1.17
CA LEU A 191 -27.30 10.29 1.53
C LEU A 191 -27.38 10.23 3.06
N LEU A 192 -28.34 10.99 3.59
CA LEU A 192 -28.95 10.83 4.91
C LEU A 192 -30.18 9.92 4.76
N VAL A 193 -30.56 9.27 5.87
CA VAL A 193 -31.81 8.54 6.24
C VAL A 193 -31.40 7.13 6.68
N ALA A 194 -31.68 6.60 7.87
CA ALA A 194 -32.48 6.98 9.04
C ALA A 194 -31.73 6.41 10.28
N GLY A 195 -31.79 6.98 11.49
CA GLY A 195 -33.01 7.31 12.20
C GLY A 195 -33.59 6.08 12.90
N LEU A 196 -32.89 5.53 13.88
CA LEU A 196 -33.47 4.64 14.90
C LEU A 196 -32.67 4.75 16.20
N ALA A 197 -33.13 5.64 17.06
CA ALA A 197 -32.89 5.57 18.50
C ALA A 197 -33.83 4.51 19.07
N VAL A 198 -33.30 3.56 19.86
CA VAL A 198 -34.04 2.92 20.95
C VAL A 198 -33.07 2.68 22.13
N PRO A 199 -33.45 3.08 23.36
CA PRO A 199 -32.66 2.94 24.59
C PRO A 199 -33.05 1.69 25.39
N TRP A 200 -32.09 1.03 26.04
CA TRP A 200 -32.33 0.09 27.16
C TRP A 200 -31.16 0.30 28.15
N ALA A 201 -31.31 0.99 29.27
CA ALA A 201 -32.01 0.62 30.52
C ALA A 201 -31.36 -0.56 31.27
N VAL A 202 -30.66 -0.18 32.35
CA VAL A 202 -30.57 -0.80 33.71
C VAL A 202 -30.28 -2.30 33.83
N GLY A 203 -29.19 -2.60 34.55
CA GLY A 203 -28.96 -3.89 35.20
C GLY A 203 -27.90 -3.76 36.31
N ALA A 204 -28.34 -3.33 37.50
CA ALA A 204 -27.57 -3.44 38.73
C ALA A 204 -27.51 -4.92 39.16
N VAL A 205 -26.33 -5.44 39.48
CA VAL A 205 -26.19 -6.64 40.32
C VAL A 205 -25.12 -6.38 41.36
N THR A 206 -25.58 -6.30 42.60
CA THR A 206 -24.83 -6.38 43.84
C THR A 206 -24.25 -7.79 44.02
N HIS A 207 -22.97 -7.91 44.36
CA HIS A 207 -22.46 -9.10 45.04
C HIS A 207 -21.81 -8.66 46.37
N THR A 208 -22.60 -8.79 47.44
CA THR A 208 -22.12 -9.15 48.77
C THR A 208 -22.03 -10.67 48.82
N LEU A 209 -20.85 -11.20 49.15
CA LEU A 209 -20.59 -12.25 50.13
C LEU A 209 -19.08 -12.41 50.27
#